data_AF-A0A4Y8CGW6-F1
#
_entry.id   AF-A0A4Y8CGW6-F1
#
_cell.length_a   1.000
_cell.length_b   1.000
_cell.length_c   1.000
_cell.angle_alpha   90.00
_cell.angle_beta   90.00
_cell.angle_gamma   90.00
#
_symmetry.space_group_name_H-M   'P 1'
#
loop_
_entity.id
_entity.type
_entity.pdbx_description
1 polymer ?
#
loop_
_entity_poly.entity_id
_entity_poly.type
_entity_poly.pdbx_seq_one_letter_code
_entity_poly.pdbx_strand_id
1 'polypeptide(L)'
;NELELAKNAMQKILSSKTTIESDSAVVKVSIVGVGMKSHSGVASKAFKALADEGINIGMISTSEIKISMIVHEKYGELAVRALHECYGLDK
;
A
#
# COMPACT_ATOMS: atom_id res chain seq x y z
N ASN A 1 -2.39 15.55 17.32
CA ASN A 1 -1.67 14.74 16.32
C ASN A 1 -2.03 13.27 16.58
N GLU A 2 -2.69 12.59 15.63
CA GLU A 2 -3.19 11.21 15.80
C GLU A 2 -2.05 10.20 16.05
N LEU A 3 -0.88 10.41 15.43
CA LEU A 3 0.29 9.57 15.63
C LEU A 3 0.72 9.54 17.10
N GLU A 4 0.67 10.70 17.75
CA GLU A 4 1.08 10.82 19.16
C GLU A 4 0.09 10.12 20.10
N LEU A 5 -1.21 10.21 19.79
CA LEU A 5 -2.24 9.49 20.52
C LEU A 5 -2.06 7.97 20.36
N ALA A 6 -1.76 7.50 19.15
CA ALA A 6 -1.50 6.08 18.87
C ALA A 6 -0.26 5.58 19.63
N LYS A 7 0.85 6.33 19.62
CA LYS A 7 2.06 5.98 20.37
C LYS A 7 1.80 5.88 21.87
N ASN A 8 1.08 6.86 22.43
CA ASN A 8 0.73 6.87 23.85
C ASN A 8 -0.20 5.70 24.24
N ALA A 9 -1.14 5.31 23.37
CA ALA A 9 -1.98 4.13 23.61
C ALA A 9 -1.15 2.84 23.56
N MET A 10 -0.26 2.69 22.57
CA MET A 10 0.59 1.51 22.42
C MET A 10 1.58 1.35 23.59
N GLN A 11 2.16 2.44 24.11
CA GLN A 11 3.06 2.39 25.26
C GLN A 11 2.41 1.84 26.54
N LYS A 12 1.09 2.00 26.71
CA LYS A 12 0.37 1.44 27.86
C LYS A 12 0.15 -0.07 27.77
N ILE A 13 0.18 -0.62 26.56
CA ILE A 13 -0.10 -2.03 26.27
C ILE A 13 1.20 -2.83 26.12
N LEU A 14 2.21 -2.22 25.52
CA LEU A 14 3.47 -2.87 25.20
C LEU A 14 4.41 -2.93 26.41
N SER A 15 5.11 -4.05 26.55
CA SER A 15 6.16 -4.20 27.56
C SER A 15 7.34 -3.26 27.29
N SER A 16 8.12 -2.93 28.32
CA SER A 16 9.27 -2.03 28.28
C SER A 16 10.40 -2.41 27.31
N LYS A 17 10.31 -3.55 26.63
CA LYS A 17 11.29 -4.05 25.65
C LYS A 17 10.85 -3.90 24.18
N THR A 18 9.70 -3.30 23.90
CA THR A 18 9.20 -3.13 22.53
C THR A 18 9.53 -1.74 21.97
N THR A 19 10.10 -1.69 20.77
CA THR A 19 10.33 -0.43 20.03
C THR A 19 9.10 -0.08 19.20
N ILE A 20 8.70 1.20 19.21
CA ILE A 20 7.65 1.74 18.35
C ILE A 20 8.31 2.62 17.30
N GLU A 21 8.15 2.24 16.03
CA GLU A 21 8.65 2.99 14.89
C GLU A 21 7.50 3.62 14.11
N SER A 22 7.77 4.76 13.47
CA SER A 22 6.81 5.46 12.63
C SER A 22 7.52 6.05 11.44
N ASP A 23 6.96 5.87 10.25
CA ASP A 23 7.46 6.42 9.01
C ASP A 23 6.39 7.32 8.39
N SER A 24 6.74 8.57 8.14
CA SER A 24 5.87 9.54 7.46
C SER A 24 6.12 9.61 5.95
N ALA A 25 7.21 9.03 5.46
CA ALA A 25 7.63 9.09 4.05
C ALA A 25 6.99 7.96 3.21
N VAL A 26 5.76 7.59 3.52
CA VAL A 26 5.02 6.51 2.87
C VAL A 26 3.65 6.96 2.40
N VAL A 27 3.19 6.35 1.31
CA VAL A 27 1.85 6.55 0.76
C VAL A 27 1.17 5.23 0.52
N LYS A 28 -0.16 5.23 0.67
CA LYS A 28 -1.01 4.08 0.37
C LYS A 28 -1.61 4.23 -1.02
N VAL A 29 -1.21 3.36 -1.94
CA VAL A 29 -1.82 3.24 -3.26
C VAL A 29 -2.73 2.02 -3.25
N SER A 30 -3.90 2.12 -3.88
CA SER A 30 -4.88 1.04 -3.88
C SER A 30 -5.48 0.82 -5.24
N ILE A 31 -5.63 -0.44 -5.61
CA ILE A 31 -6.48 -0.85 -6.72
C ILE A 31 -7.80 -1.38 -6.16
N VAL A 32 -8.91 -1.01 -6.79
CA VAL A 32 -10.26 -1.37 -6.34
C VAL A 32 -11.06 -1.86 -7.54
N GLY A 33 -11.71 -3.01 -7.40
CA GLY A 33 -12.58 -3.54 -8.45
C GLY A 33 -13.38 -4.75 -8.01
N VAL A 34 -14.68 -4.76 -8.30
CA VAL A 34 -15.57 -5.90 -7.98
C VAL A 34 -15.18 -7.17 -8.75
N GLY A 35 -14.49 -7.03 -9.88
CA GLY A 35 -14.00 -8.14 -10.69
C GLY A 35 -12.84 -8.91 -10.05
N MET A 36 -12.18 -8.36 -9.02
CA MET A 36 -11.01 -8.99 -8.38
C MET A 36 -11.33 -10.33 -7.73
N LYS A 37 -12.55 -10.51 -7.21
CA LYS A 37 -12.99 -11.77 -6.58
C LYS A 37 -13.13 -12.93 -7.58
N SER A 38 -13.32 -12.62 -8.87
CA SER A 38 -13.65 -13.59 -9.91
C SER A 38 -12.56 -13.74 -10.98
N HIS A 39 -11.56 -12.86 -10.97
CA HIS A 39 -10.47 -12.87 -11.93
C HIS A 39 -9.14 -13.05 -11.19
N SER A 40 -8.50 -14.19 -11.42
CA SER A 40 -7.13 -14.43 -10.93
C SER A 40 -6.13 -13.54 -11.67
N GLY A 41 -4.99 -13.27 -11.02
CA GLY A 41 -3.90 -12.51 -11.63
C GLY A 41 -4.02 -10.98 -11.53
N VAL A 42 -5.07 -10.43 -10.91
CA VAL A 42 -5.14 -8.98 -10.70
C VAL A 42 -4.00 -8.50 -9.80
N ALA A 43 -3.74 -9.19 -8.68
CA ALA A 43 -2.65 -8.84 -7.78
C ALA A 43 -1.27 -8.95 -8.45
N SER A 44 -1.01 -10.06 -9.16
CA SER A 44 0.29 -10.27 -9.82
C SER A 44 0.55 -9.21 -10.90
N LYS A 45 -0.49 -8.79 -11.63
CA LYS A 45 -0.38 -7.69 -12.61
C LYS A 45 0.01 -6.37 -11.95
N ALA A 46 -0.59 -6.03 -10.81
CA ALA A 46 -0.23 -4.83 -10.05
C ALA A 46 1.21 -4.89 -9.53
N PHE A 47 1.61 -6.00 -8.93
CA PHE A 47 2.97 -6.16 -8.39
C PHE A 47 4.03 -6.12 -9.48
N LYS A 48 3.73 -6.70 -10.65
CA LYS A 48 4.59 -6.63 -11.83
C LYS A 48 4.74 -5.20 -12.33
N ALA A 49 3.65 -4.44 -12.45
CA ALA A 49 3.69 -3.04 -12.87
C ALA A 49 4.55 -2.18 -11.94
N LEU A 50 4.41 -2.34 -10.61
CA LEU A 50 5.24 -1.62 -9.65
C LEU A 50 6.72 -2.07 -9.71
N ALA A 51 6.98 -3.36 -9.89
CA ALA A 51 8.34 -3.88 -10.01
C ALA A 51 9.06 -3.38 -11.27
N ASP A 52 8.35 -3.21 -12.38
CA ASP A 52 8.90 -2.71 -13.65
C ASP A 52 9.34 -1.25 -13.56
N GLU A 53 8.66 -0.47 -12.73
CA GLU A 53 9.05 0.91 -12.36
C GLU A 53 10.12 0.97 -11.25
N GLY A 54 10.60 -0.18 -10.76
CA GLY A 54 11.56 -0.25 -9.66
C GLY A 54 11.00 0.19 -8.30
N ILE A 55 9.68 0.12 -8.12
CA ILE A 55 9.00 0.54 -6.90
C ILE A 55 8.92 -0.62 -5.91
N ASN A 56 9.57 -0.47 -4.76
CA ASN A 56 9.48 -1.44 -3.67
C ASN A 56 8.14 -1.33 -2.91
N ILE A 57 7.51 -2.47 -2.64
CA ILE A 57 6.28 -2.57 -1.84
C ILE A 57 6.67 -2.90 -0.40
N GLY A 58 6.37 -2.00 0.54
CA GLY A 58 6.70 -2.17 1.96
C GLY A 58 5.66 -2.96 2.75
N MET A 59 4.38 -2.84 2.38
CA MET A 59 3.28 -3.57 3.02
C MET A 59 2.14 -3.80 2.04
N ILE A 60 1.46 -4.93 2.19
CA ILE A 60 0.27 -5.28 1.41
C ILE A 60 -0.89 -5.57 2.37
N SER A 61 -2.07 -5.02 2.06
CA SER A 61 -3.33 -5.34 2.72
C SER A 61 -4.42 -5.52 1.69
N THR A 62 -5.28 -6.52 1.84
CA THR A 62 -6.27 -6.89 0.82
C THR A 62 -7.66 -7.09 1.39
N SER A 63 -8.67 -6.92 0.54
CA SER A 63 -10.03 -7.44 0.70
C SER A 63 -10.45 -8.16 -0.58
N GLU A 64 -11.70 -8.63 -0.68
CA GLU A 64 -12.22 -9.29 -1.89
C GLU A 64 -12.18 -8.40 -3.15
N ILE A 65 -12.19 -7.08 -2.97
CA ILE A 65 -12.34 -6.11 -4.06
C ILE A 65 -11.26 -5.01 -4.04
N LYS A 66 -10.26 -5.14 -3.15
CA LYS A 66 -9.24 -4.09 -2.98
C LYS A 66 -7.89 -4.69 -2.62
N ILE A 67 -6.83 -4.16 -3.23
CA ILE A 67 -5.46 -4.38 -2.78
C ILE A 67 -4.85 -3.01 -2.49
N SER A 68 -4.37 -2.84 -1.27
CA SER A 68 -3.67 -1.65 -0.81
C SER A 68 -2.19 -1.97 -0.63
N MET A 69 -1.33 -1.12 -1.15
CA MET A 69 0.12 -1.26 -1.10
C MET A 69 0.70 0.01 -0.48
N ILE A 70 1.59 -0.16 0.48
CA ILE A 70 2.38 0.94 1.04
C ILE A 70 3.69 1.01 0.25
N VAL A 71 3.97 2.19 -0.31
CA VAL A 71 5.20 2.50 -1.05
C VAL A 71 5.78 3.80 -0.52
N HIS A 72 7.06 4.07 -0.80
CA HIS A 72 7.67 5.34 -0.42
C HIS A 72 6.98 6.51 -1.15
N GLU A 73 6.73 7.61 -0.44
CA GLU A 73 5.97 8.76 -0.94
C GLU A 73 6.46 9.32 -2.29
N LYS A 74 7.78 9.30 -2.54
CA LYS A 74 8.39 9.78 -3.77
C LYS A 74 7.95 9.02 -5.02
N TYR A 75 7.43 7.80 -4.85
CA TYR A 75 6.91 6.97 -5.94
C TYR A 75 5.39 7.05 -6.06
N GLY A 76 4.69 7.83 -5.24
CA GLY A 76 3.22 7.84 -5.18
C GLY A 76 2.56 8.08 -6.54
N GLU A 77 2.96 9.15 -7.23
CA GLU A 77 2.40 9.46 -8.56
C GLU A 77 2.78 8.42 -9.61
N LEU A 78 4.04 7.95 -9.61
CA LEU A 78 4.52 6.95 -10.56
C LEU A 78 3.77 5.62 -10.38
N ALA A 79 3.56 5.20 -9.13
CA ALA A 79 2.78 4.02 -8.79
C ALA A 79 1.34 4.12 -9.28
N VAL A 80 0.68 5.28 -9.10
CA VAL A 80 -0.68 5.49 -9.59
C VAL A 80 -0.74 5.39 -11.12
N ARG A 81 0.19 6.06 -11.83
CA ARG A 81 0.24 6.04 -13.30
C ARG A 81 0.49 4.64 -13.84
N ALA A 82 1.49 3.92 -13.31
CA ALA A 82 1.81 2.55 -13.75
C ALA A 82 0.63 1.58 -13.52
N LEU A 83 -0.08 1.73 -12.40
CA LEU A 83 -1.28 0.95 -12.13
C LEU A 83 -2.42 1.31 -13.08
N HIS A 84 -2.67 2.61 -13.31
CA HIS A 84 -3.67 3.06 -14.28
C HIS A 84 -3.39 2.51 -15.69
N GLU A 85 -2.15 2.62 -16.16
CA GLU A 85 -1.73 2.18 -17.48
C GLU A 85 -1.91 0.67 -17.63
N CYS A 86 -1.44 -0.11 -16.65
CA CYS A 86 -1.55 -1.57 -16.75
C CYS A 86 -3.01 -2.03 -16.81
N TYR A 87 -3.96 -1.33 -16.16
CA TYR A 87 -5.39 -1.64 -16.23
C TYR A 87 -6.13 -0.90 -17.36
N GLY A 88 -5.44 -0.09 -18.16
CA GLY A 88 -6.02 0.64 -19.29
C GLY A 88 -7.04 1.71 -18.88
N LEU A 89 -6.80 2.36 -17.74
CA LEU A 89 -7.67 3.37 -17.13
C LEU A 89 -7.29 4.83 -17.49
N ASP A 90 -6.29 5.04 -18.33
CA ASP A 90 -5.86 6.37 -18.81
C ASP A 90 -6.70 6.87 -20.00
N LYS A 91 -7.93 6.38 -20.13
CA LYS A 91 -8.87 6.74 -21.21
C LYS A 91 -9.90 7.75 -20.77
#